data_AF-W4MFS4-F1
#
_entry.id   AF-W4MFS4-F1
#
_cell.length_a   1.000
_cell.length_b   1.000
_cell.length_c   1.000
_cell.angle_alpha   90.00
_cell.angle_beta   90.00
_cell.angle_gamma   90.00
#
_symmetry.space_group_name_H-M   'P 1'
#
loop_
_entity.id
_entity.type
_entity.pdbx_description
1 polymer ?
#
loop_
_entity_poly.entity_id
_entity_poly.type
_entity_poly.pdbx_seq_one_letter_code
_entity_poly.pdbx_strand_id
1 'polypeptide(L)'
;MSRHKIVITISSDVLAHLDQWAARKNQSRSCFITGQLERRLQELEDENVTQLYDEAYRDERSLQDNQKLTREMGQLAPRDNGDEGW
;
A
#
# COMPACT_ATOMS: atom_id res chain seq x y z
N MET A 1 -8.99 18.05 14.92
CA MET A 1 -7.58 17.93 14.52
C MET A 1 -7.00 19.33 14.34
N SER A 2 -5.89 19.64 15.02
CA SER A 2 -5.16 20.90 14.87
C SER A 2 -4.71 21.05 13.41
N ARG A 3 -5.13 22.13 12.74
CA ARG A 3 -4.63 22.47 11.39
C ARG A 3 -3.27 23.15 11.54
N HIS A 4 -2.21 22.34 11.58
CA HIS A 4 -0.85 22.86 11.53
C HIS A 4 -0.60 23.49 10.17
N LYS A 5 -0.32 24.79 10.16
CA LYS A 5 0.07 25.52 8.94
C LYS A 5 1.59 25.53 8.87
N ILE A 6 2.12 24.98 7.79
CA ILE A 6 3.56 24.97 7.51
C ILE A 6 3.85 25.84 6.29
N VAL A 7 5.04 26.41 6.26
CA VAL A 7 5.58 27.12 5.09
C VAL A 7 6.67 26.24 4.49
N ILE A 8 6.55 25.96 3.20
CA ILE A 8 7.52 25.16 2.46
C ILE A 8 8.12 26.00 1.34
N THR A 9 9.40 25.78 1.06
CA THR A 9 10.09 26.41 -0.07
C THR A 9 10.21 25.37 -1.18
N ILE A 10 9.75 25.74 -2.38
CA ILE A 10 9.83 24.92 -3.59
C ILE A 10 10.33 25.79 -4.74
N SER A 11 10.94 25.17 -5.75
CA SER A 11 11.39 25.89 -6.94
C SER A 11 10.21 26.47 -7.74
N SER A 12 10.47 27.52 -8.51
CA SER A 12 9.48 28.15 -9.39
C SER A 12 8.88 27.16 -10.39
N ASP A 13 9.72 26.27 -10.93
CA ASP A 13 9.30 25.29 -11.91
C ASP A 13 8.31 24.29 -11.30
N VAL A 14 8.59 23.82 -10.08
CA VAL A 14 7.68 22.92 -9.35
C VAL A 14 6.38 23.63 -9.00
N LEU A 15 6.43 24.90 -8.61
CA LEU A 15 5.23 25.70 -8.33
C LEU A 15 4.33 25.83 -9.57
N ALA A 16 4.90 26.07 -10.75
CA ALA A 16 4.13 26.18 -12.00
C ALA A 16 3.41 24.86 -12.36
N HIS A 17 4.07 23.72 -12.20
CA HIS A 17 3.45 22.42 -12.40
C HIS A 17 2.33 22.15 -11.38
N LEU A 18 2.57 22.51 -10.11
CA LEU A 18 1.59 22.35 -9.04
C LEU A 18 0.32 23.15 -9.29
N ASP A 19 0.46 24.38 -9.78
CA ASP A 19 -0.66 25.22 -10.18
C ASP A 19 -1.46 24.60 -11.31
N GLN A 20 -0.77 24.08 -12.32
CA GLN A 20 -1.42 23.42 -13.43
C GLN A 20 -2.21 22.19 -12.98
N TRP A 21 -1.65 21.37 -12.08
CA TRP A 21 -2.33 20.18 -11.57
C TRP A 21 -3.50 20.52 -10.64
N ALA A 22 -3.33 21.50 -9.76
CA ALA A 22 -4.40 21.98 -8.87
C ALA A 22 -5.57 22.55 -9.68
N ALA A 23 -5.28 23.34 -10.72
CA ALA A 23 -6.28 23.88 -11.64
C ALA A 23 -7.04 22.78 -12.39
N ARG A 24 -6.33 21.76 -12.91
CA ARG A 24 -6.97 20.61 -13.60
C ARG A 24 -7.94 19.84 -12.71
N LYS A 25 -7.68 19.79 -11.39
CA LYS A 25 -8.54 19.13 -10.41
C LYS A 25 -9.56 20.06 -9.74
N ASN A 26 -9.60 21.34 -10.14
CA ASN A 26 -10.43 22.37 -9.52
C ASN A 26 -10.25 22.44 -7.99
N GLN A 27 -9.01 22.35 -7.53
CA GLN A 27 -8.63 22.31 -6.12
C GLN A 27 -7.67 23.46 -5.77
N SER A 28 -7.65 23.85 -4.48
CA SER A 28 -6.61 24.75 -3.99
C SER A 28 -5.25 24.02 -3.93
N ARG A 29 -4.15 24.78 -4.04
CA ARG A 29 -2.78 24.24 -3.92
C ARG A 29 -2.61 23.39 -2.67
N SER A 30 -3.06 23.91 -1.52
CA SER A 30 -2.98 23.21 -0.24
C SER A 30 -3.76 21.90 -0.25
N CYS A 31 -4.99 21.90 -0.77
CA CYS A 31 -5.79 20.69 -0.87
C CYS A 31 -5.14 19.64 -1.78
N PHE A 32 -4.60 20.08 -2.92
CA PHE A 32 -3.87 19.21 -3.83
C PHE A 32 -2.62 18.61 -3.16
N ILE A 33 -1.79 19.43 -2.51
CA ILE A 33 -0.59 18.99 -1.79
C ILE A 33 -0.93 17.99 -0.70
N THR A 34 -1.92 18.29 0.15
CA THR A 34 -2.35 17.40 1.23
C THR A 34 -2.78 16.05 0.68
N GLY A 35 -3.61 16.02 -0.37
CA GLY A 35 -4.05 14.77 -0.97
C GLY A 35 -2.91 13.96 -1.61
N GLN A 36 -1.89 14.62 -2.19
CA GLN A 36 -0.70 13.92 -2.68
C GLN A 36 0.17 13.37 -1.55
N LEU A 37 0.32 14.11 -0.45
CA LEU A 37 1.08 13.66 0.72
C LEU A 37 0.40 12.48 1.41
N GLU A 38 -0.92 12.54 1.62
CA GLU A 38 -1.70 11.44 2.21
C GLU A 38 -1.56 10.16 1.39
N ARG A 39 -1.69 10.27 0.05
CA ARG A 39 -1.50 9.11 -0.83
C ARG A 39 -0.08 8.55 -0.72
N ARG A 40 0.95 9.40 -0.74
CA ARG A 40 2.33 8.92 -0.67
C ARG A 40 2.67 8.31 0.69
N LEU A 41 2.10 8.83 1.78
CA LEU A 41 2.23 8.23 3.11
C LEU A 41 1.61 6.84 3.14
N GLN A 42 0.40 6.68 2.59
CA GLN A 42 -0.24 5.36 2.51
C GLN A 42 0.61 4.37 1.70
N GLU A 43 1.14 4.78 0.54
CA GLU A 43 2.01 3.93 -0.28
C GLU A 43 3.26 3.49 0.50
N LEU A 44 3.90 4.41 1.24
CA LEU A 44 5.07 4.10 2.05
C LEU A 44 4.73 3.19 3.24
N GLU A 45 3.55 3.37 3.86
CA GLU A 45 3.06 2.48 4.91
C GLU A 45 2.83 1.06 4.36
N ASP A 46 2.16 0.94 3.21
CA ASP A 46 1.90 -0.34 2.55
C ASP A 46 3.22 -1.04 2.14
N GLU A 47 4.17 -0.29 1.58
CA GLU A 47 5.52 -0.79 1.25
C GLU A 47 6.25 -1.31 2.50
N ASN A 48 6.20 -0.55 3.60
CA ASN A 48 6.85 -0.92 4.85
C ASN A 48 6.18 -2.14 5.52
N VAL A 49 4.84 -2.21 5.51
CA VAL A 49 4.10 -3.39 5.97
C VAL A 49 4.52 -4.61 5.16
N THR A 50 4.58 -4.49 3.84
CA THR A 50 5.02 -5.58 2.96
C THR A 50 6.43 -6.04 3.30
N GLN A 51 7.37 -5.10 3.52
CA GLN A 51 8.74 -5.44 3.93
C GLN A 51 8.79 -6.18 5.28
N LEU A 52 8.00 -5.76 6.26
CA LEU A 52 7.94 -6.41 7.56
C LEU A 52 7.37 -7.84 7.46
N TYR A 53 6.36 -8.05 6.62
CA TYR A 53 5.86 -9.38 6.31
C TYR A 53 6.93 -10.25 5.64
N ASP A 54 7.58 -9.73 4.60
CA ASP A 54 8.64 -10.44 3.90
C ASP A 54 9.79 -10.81 4.84
N GLU A 55 10.14 -9.93 5.80
CA GLU A 55 11.16 -10.18 6.81
C GLU A 55 10.72 -11.24 7.83
N ALA A 56 9.47 -11.17 8.33
CA ALA A 56 8.92 -12.14 9.28
C ALA A 56 8.77 -13.55 8.70
N TYR A 57 8.49 -13.65 7.40
CA TYR A 57 8.32 -14.92 6.69
C TYR A 57 9.54 -15.33 5.87
N ARG A 58 10.65 -14.59 5.96
CA ARG A 58 11.91 -14.90 5.27
C ARG A 58 12.67 -16.09 5.84
N ASP A 59 12.30 -16.55 7.04
CA ASP A 59 12.98 -17.68 7.67
C ASP A 59 12.62 -18.98 6.93
N GLU A 60 13.64 -19.62 6.35
CA GLU A 60 13.54 -20.84 5.54
C GLU A 60 12.77 -21.96 6.28
N ARG A 61 12.86 -21.97 7.63
CA ARG A 61 12.11 -22.89 8.48
C ARG A 61 10.62 -22.59 8.52
N SER A 62 10.23 -21.32 8.62
CA SER A 62 8.82 -20.90 8.59
C SER A 62 8.17 -21.16 7.23
N LEU A 63 8.94 -21.10 6.14
CA LEU A 63 8.49 -21.49 4.81
C LEU A 63 8.24 -23.01 4.73
N GLN A 64 9.17 -23.83 5.24
CA GLN A 64 9.02 -25.29 5.27
C GLN A 64 7.86 -25.74 6.16
N ASP A 65 7.71 -25.13 7.33
CA ASP A 65 6.59 -25.41 8.25
C ASP A 65 5.26 -24.99 7.64
N ASN A 66 5.17 -23.81 6.98
CA ASN A 66 3.98 -23.42 6.23
C ASN A 66 3.67 -24.41 5.09
N GLN A 67 4.66 -24.79 4.29
CA GLN A 67 4.46 -25.76 3.20
C GLN A 67 4.00 -27.13 3.71
N LYS A 68 4.51 -27.57 4.87
CA LYS A 68 4.08 -28.80 5.54
C LYS A 68 2.63 -28.67 6.03
N LEU A 69 2.30 -27.57 6.71
CA LEU A 69 0.94 -27.30 7.19
C LEU A 69 -0.07 -27.21 6.04
N THR A 70 0.27 -26.53 4.93
CA THR A 70 -0.58 -26.46 3.74
C THR A 70 -0.83 -27.85 3.15
N ARG A 71 0.19 -28.72 3.14
CA ARG A 71 0.04 -30.11 2.69
C ARG A 71 -0.86 -30.93 3.63
N GLU A 72 -0.73 -30.75 4.93
CA GLU A 72 -1.56 -31.45 5.93
C GLU A 72 -3.02 -30.97 5.87
N MET A 73 -3.25 -29.65 5.73
CA MET A 73 -4.59 -29.08 5.54
C MET A 73 -5.22 -29.50 4.20
N GLY A 74 -4.45 -29.60 3.13
CA GLY A 74 -4.91 -30.10 1.83
C GLY A 74 -5.28 -31.59 1.84
N GLN A 75 -4.76 -32.36 2.80
CA GLN A 75 -5.15 -33.76 3.02
C GLN A 75 -6.41 -33.88 3.91
N LEU A 76 -6.69 -32.87 4.72
CA LEU A 76 -7.90 -32.75 5.53
C LEU A 76 -9.08 -32.12 4.77
N ALA A 77 -8.81 -31.45 3.64
CA ALA A 77 -9.86 -31.02 2.73
C ALA A 77 -10.60 -32.26 2.21
N PRO A 78 -11.93 -32.33 2.38
CA PRO A 78 -12.70 -33.43 1.82
C PRO A 78 -12.44 -33.45 0.31
N ARG A 79 -12.02 -34.62 -0.20
CA ARG A 79 -12.05 -34.90 -1.64
C ARG A 79 -13.49 -34.78 -2.07
N ASP A 80 -13.86 -33.61 -2.59
CA ASP A 80 -15.13 -33.44 -3.26
C ASP A 80 -15.02 -34.19 -4.59
N ASN A 81 -15.40 -35.47 -4.55
CA ASN A 81 -15.77 -36.20 -5.74
C ASN A 81 -17.16 -35.69 -6.14
N GLY A 82 -17.22 -34.55 -6.84
CA GLY A 82 -18.49 -33.96 -7.21
C GLY A 82 -18.35 -32.72 -8.09
N ASP A 83 -18.28 -32.96 -9.40
CA ASP A 83 -18.87 -32.15 -10.47
C ASP A 83 -19.66 -30.89 -10.01
N GLU A 84 -19.09 -29.70 -10.18
CA GLU A 84 -19.86 -28.47 -10.43
C GLU A 84 -18.97 -27.41 -11.09
N GLY A 85 -19.34 -27.06 -12.32
CA GLY A 85 -18.57 -26.18 -13.18
C GLY A 85 -18.66 -24.71 -12.81
N TRP A 86 -17.58 -24.00 -13.17
CA TRP A 86 -17.58 -22.61 -13.63
C TRP A 86 -16.59 -22.47 -14.79
#